data_AF-D5B935-F1
#
_entry.id   AF-D5B935-F1
#
_cell.length_a   1.000
_cell.length_b   1.000
_cell.length_c   1.000
_cell.angle_alpha   90.00
_cell.angle_beta   90.00
_cell.angle_gamma   90.00
#
_symmetry.space_group_name_H-M   'P 1'
#
loop_
_entity.id
_entity.type
_entity.pdbx_description
1 polymer ?
#
loop_
_entity_poly.entity_id
_entity_poly.type
_entity_poly.pdbx_seq_one_letter_code
_entity_poly.pdbx_strand_id
1 'polypeptide(L)' 'MYVSYGVGIAVGVAVFVLTYFTGLARHPLAIFGYIVLGLFLLMPYIGAVSKSIWAHFFFKYDPEVAKKVKG' A
#
# COMPACT_ATOMS: atom_id res chain seq x y z
N MET A 1 -8.35 3.84 5.98
CA MET A 1 -7.77 5.18 6.18
C MET A 1 -7.64 5.81 4.82
N TYR A 2 -7.94 7.09 4.63
CA TYR A 2 -7.98 7.74 3.31
C TYR A 2 -6.78 7.45 2.38
N VAL A 3 -5.62 7.14 2.96
CA VAL A 3 -4.39 6.77 2.23
C VAL A 3 -4.43 5.36 1.60
N SER A 4 -5.24 4.43 2.11
CA SER A 4 -5.27 3.03 1.64
C SER A 4 -5.77 2.87 0.22
N TYR A 5 -6.59 3.80 -0.26
CA TYR A 5 -6.94 3.84 -1.68
C TYR A 5 -5.71 4.10 -2.54
N GLY A 6 -4.94 5.15 -2.23
CA GLY A 6 -3.71 5.49 -2.97
C GLY A 6 -2.67 4.39 -2.93
N VAL A 7 -2.46 3.77 -1.77
CA VAL A 7 -1.54 2.62 -1.63
C VAL A 7 -2.03 1.43 -2.47
N GLY A 8 -3.34 1.14 -2.46
CA GLY A 8 -3.93 0.09 -3.30
C GLY A 8 -3.74 0.34 -4.80
N ILE A 9 -3.94 1.58 -5.26
CA ILE A 9 -3.67 1.96 -6.65
C ILE A 9 -2.19 1.75 -7.00
N ALA A 10 -1.26 2.17 -6.13
CA ALA A 10 0.17 1.97 -6.34
C ALA A 10 0.54 0.48 -6.46
N VAL A 11 -0.04 -0.38 -5.61
CA VAL A 11 0.12 -1.85 -5.71
C VAL A 11 -0.45 -2.38 -7.03
N GLY A 12 -1.66 -1.96 -7.42
CA GLY A 12 -2.29 -2.39 -8.67
C GLY A 12 -1.46 -2.01 -9.90
N VAL A 13 -0.93 -0.79 -9.94
CA VAL A 13 -0.03 -0.32 -11.00
C VAL A 13 1.27 -1.14 -11.01
N ALA A 14 1.87 -1.40 -9.85
CA ALA A 14 3.08 -2.23 -9.76
C ALA A 14 2.85 -3.65 -10.28
N VAL A 15 1.72 -4.29 -9.92
CA VAL A 15 1.36 -5.62 -10.41
C VAL A 15 1.13 -5.60 -11.92
N PHE A 16 0.44 -4.58 -12.45
CA PHE A 16 0.26 -4.42 -13.90
C PHE A 16 1.61 -4.32 -14.62
N VAL A 17 2.50 -3.44 -14.16
CA VAL A 17 3.84 -3.26 -14.74
C VAL A 17 4.62 -4.57 -14.72
N LEU A 18 4.67 -5.26 -13.59
CA LEU A 18 5.39 -6.53 -13.46
C LEU A 18 4.82 -7.61 -14.37
N THR A 19 3.49 -7.76 -14.44
CA THR A 19 2.84 -8.75 -15.30
C THR A 19 3.00 -8.44 -16.78
N TYR A 20 3.05 -7.15 -17.15
CA TYR A 20 3.35 -6.71 -18.51
C TYR A 20 4.78 -7.08 -18.93
N PHE A 21 5.79 -6.71 -18.13
CA PHE A 21 7.19 -6.98 -18.46
C PHE A 21 7.57 -8.47 -18.41
N THR A 22 6.86 -9.28 -17.61
CA THR A 22 7.08 -10.73 -17.54
C THR A 22 6.31 -11.52 -18.61
N GLY A 23 5.50 -10.85 -19.44
CA GLY A 23 4.66 -11.51 -20.45
C GLY A 23 3.48 -12.30 -19.88
N LEU A 24 3.20 -12.18 -18.58
CA LEU A 24 2.03 -12.79 -17.93
C LEU A 24 0.71 -12.10 -18.31
N ALA A 25 0.78 -10.82 -18.69
CA ALA A 25 -0.34 -9.98 -19.12
C ALA A 25 -0.87 -10.32 -20.54
N ARG A 26 -1.29 -11.56 -20.77
CA ARG A 26 -1.69 -12.07 -22.11
C ARG A 26 -3.02 -11.53 -22.63
N HIS A 27 -3.95 -11.16 -21.76
CA HIS A 27 -5.27 -10.62 -22.09
C HIS A 27 -5.88 -9.90 -20.88
N PRO A 28 -6.91 -9.03 -21.07
CA PRO A 28 -7.44 -8.18 -20.00
C PRO A 28 -7.90 -8.93 -18.74
N LEU A 29 -8.55 -10.09 -18.89
CA LEU A 29 -8.99 -10.89 -17.74
C LEU A 29 -7.83 -11.46 -16.92
N ALA A 30 -6.72 -11.85 -17.56
CA ALA A 30 -5.53 -12.31 -16.85
C ALA A 30 -4.91 -11.17 -16.02
N ILE A 31 -4.78 -9.98 -16.63
CA ILE A 31 -4.27 -8.78 -15.94
C ILE A 31 -5.14 -8.44 -14.73
N PHE A 32 -6.46 -8.42 -14.92
CA PHE A 32 -7.42 -8.20 -13.85
C PHE A 32 -7.25 -9.22 -12.72
N GLY A 33 -7.15 -10.52 -13.07
CA GLY A 33 -6.92 -11.59 -12.11
C GLY A 33 -5.64 -11.41 -11.29
N TYR A 34 -4.53 -11.04 -11.93
CA TYR A 34 -3.27 -10.78 -11.22
C TYR A 34 -3.36 -9.59 -10.27
N ILE A 35 -3.99 -8.49 -10.70
CA ILE A 35 -4.19 -7.31 -9.85
C ILE A 35 -5.03 -7.68 -8.62
N VAL A 36 -6.16 -8.37 -8.80
CA VAL A 36 -7.02 -8.80 -7.70
C VAL A 36 -6.27 -9.72 -6.75
N LEU A 37 -5.52 -10.70 -7.27
CA LEU A 37 -4.70 -11.61 -6.47
C LEU A 37 -3.65 -10.85 -5.66
N GLY A 38 -2.93 -9.92 -6.29
CA GLY A 38 -1.91 -9.10 -5.65
C GLY A 38 -2.48 -8.22 -4.53
N LEU A 39 -3.63 -7.58 -4.77
CA LEU A 39 -4.32 -6.78 -3.76
C LEU A 39 -4.79 -7.64 -2.58
N PHE A 40 -5.32 -8.83 -2.84
CA PHE A 40 -5.80 -9.74 -1.79
C PHE A 40 -4.65 -10.25 -0.92
N LEU A 41 -3.55 -10.71 -1.54
CA LEU A 41 -2.37 -11.19 -0.82
C LEU A 41 -1.68 -10.08 -0.02
N LEU A 42 -1.65 -8.85 -0.55
CA LEU A 42 -1.00 -7.70 0.09
C LEU A 42 -1.93 -6.89 1.00
N MET A 43 -3.20 -7.28 1.14
CA MET A 43 -4.19 -6.59 1.96
C MET A 43 -3.70 -6.25 3.40
N PRO A 44 -3.07 -7.16 4.17
CA PRO A 44 -2.56 -6.81 5.50
C PRO A 44 -1.48 -5.71 5.45
N TYR A 45 -0.61 -5.74 4.43
CA TYR A 45 0.46 -4.76 4.24
C TYR A 45 -0.07 -3.40 3.77
N ILE A 46 -1.02 -3.39 2.83
CA ILE A 46 -1.68 -2.15 2.37
C ILE A 46 -2.25 -1.39 3.57
N GLY A 47 -2.96 -2.10 4.46
CA GLY A 47 -3.51 -1.51 5.68
C GLY A 47 -2.44 -0.98 6.65
N ALA A 48 -1.39 -1.77 6.91
CA ALA A 48 -0.31 -1.38 7.81
C ALA A 48 0.47 -0.16 7.30
N VAL A 49 0.87 -0.16 6.03
CA VAL A 49 1.58 0.95 5.38
C VAL A 49 0.71 2.20 5.35
N SER A 50 -0.58 2.07 5.05
CA SER A 50 -1.51 3.20 5.05
C SER A 50 -1.62 3.89 6.42
N LYS A 51 -1.60 3.10 7.51
CA LYS A 51 -1.58 3.63 8.88
C LYS A 51 -0.30 4.41 9.15
N SER A 52 0.84 3.85 8.77
CA SER A 52 2.14 4.51 8.92
C SER A 52 2.21 5.82 8.12
N ILE A 53 1.86 5.79 6.83
CA ILE A 53 1.90 6.98 5.98
C ILE A 53 1.00 8.09 6.52
N TRP A 54 -0.23 7.76 6.90
CA TRP A 54 -1.13 8.74 7.49
C TRP A 54 -0.59 9.31 8.80
N ALA A 55 -0.01 8.48 9.67
CA ALA A 55 0.59 8.97 10.90
C ALA A 55 1.70 10.01 10.61
N HIS A 56 2.56 9.76 9.62
CA HIS A 56 3.61 10.70 9.22
C HIS A 56 3.09 12.00 8.61
N PHE A 57 1.91 11.99 7.97
CA PHE A 57 1.32 13.21 7.42
C PHE A 57 0.72 14.13 8.49
N PHE A 58 0.14 13.56 9.55
CA PHE A 58 -0.62 14.33 10.54
C PHE A 58 0.09 14.50 11.88
N PHE A 59 0.87 13.52 12.30
CA PHE A 59 1.64 13.58 13.54
C PHE A 59 3.09 13.93 13.24
N LYS A 60 3.50 15.11 13.69
CA LYS A 60 4.91 15.47 13.78
C LYS A 60 5.45 15.03 15.12
N TYR A 61 6.71 14.62 15.15
CA TYR A 61 7.39 14.25 16.38
C TYR A 61 7.44 15.44 17.35
N ASP A 62 6.97 15.22 18.57
CA ASP A 62 7.03 16.18 19.67
C ASP A 62 7.99 15.65 20.76
N PRO A 63 9.16 16.28 20.97
CA PRO A 63 10.15 15.83 21.93
C PRO A 63 9.71 15.97 23.39
N GLU A 64 8.79 16.90 23.71
CA GLU A 64 8.29 17.06 25.08
C GLU A 64 7.29 15.95 25.43
N VAL A 65 6.40 15.62 24.50
CA VAL A 65 5.50 14.46 24.62
C VAL A 65 6.31 13.16 24.73
N ALA A 66 7.34 13.01 23.89
CA ALA A 66 8.19 11.82 23.92
C ALA A 66 8.96 11.64 25.25
N LYS A 67 9.38 12.74 25.90
CA LYS A 67 10.00 12.69 27.23
C LYS A 67 9.00 12.33 28.33
N LYS A 68 7.77 12.84 28.26
CA LYS A 68 6.70 12.53 29.22
C LYS A 68 6.26 11.07 29.23
N VAL A 69 6.29 10.40 28.08
CA VAL A 69 5.88 8.99 27.94
C VAL A 69 6.99 8.01 28.33
N LYS A 70 8.25 8.47 28.38
CA LYS A 70 9.41 7.67 28.79
C LYS A 70 9.65 7.62 30.31
N GLY A 71 8.97 8.45 31.09
CA GLY A 71 9.01 8.46 32.56
C GLY A 71 7.82 7.73 33.15
#